data_AF-A0A7Y1UPS1-F1
#
_entry.id   AF-A0A7Y1UPS1-F1
#
_cell.length_a   1.000
_cell.length_b   1.000
_cell.length_c   1.000
_cell.angle_alpha   90.00
_cell.angle_beta   90.00
_cell.angle_gamma   90.00
#
_symmetry.space_group_name_H-M   'P 1'
#
loop_
_entity.id
_entity.type
_entity.pdbx_description
1 polymer ?
#
loop_
_entity_poly.entity_id
_entity_poly.type
_entity_poly.pdbx_seq_one_letter_code
_entity_poly.pdbx_strand_id
1 'polypeptide(L)' 'TSWFVGVGPISNPRYVVVIVVEEGGGGSAVAAPAVRRVIEYLLDPATAPRRGPAGEAASR' A
#
# COMPACT_ATOMS: atom_id res chain seq x y z
N THR A 1 -16.84 -3.47 -1.17
CA THR A 1 -15.88 -2.36 -1.37
C THR A 1 -15.11 -2.12 -0.09
N SER A 2 -13.79 -1.96 -0.20
CA SER A 2 -12.87 -1.68 0.89
C SER A 2 -12.12 -0.39 0.59
N TRP A 3 -11.99 0.51 1.55
CA TRP A 3 -11.23 1.74 1.38
C TRP A 3 -10.48 2.11 2.64
N PHE A 4 -9.31 2.71 2.47
CA PHE A 4 -8.49 3.17 3.57
C PHE A 4 -7.68 4.39 3.16
N VAL A 5 -7.40 5.25 4.15
CA VAL A 5 -6.58 6.46 3.97
C VAL A 5 -5.44 6.43 4.98
N GLY A 6 -4.23 6.71 4.51
CA GLY A 6 -3.06 6.83 5.36
C GLY A 6 -2.27 8.10 5.05
N VAL A 7 -1.57 8.60 6.06
CA VAL A 7 -0.74 9.81 5.98
C VAL A 7 0.64 9.50 6.56
N GLY A 8 1.69 10.04 5.94
CA GLY A 8 3.07 9.87 6.42
C GLY A 8 4.06 10.86 5.81
N PRO A 9 5.21 11.11 6.46
CA PRO A 9 5.53 10.78 7.86
C PRO A 9 4.67 11.56 8.86
N ILE A 10 4.39 11.03 10.06
CA ILE A 10 3.50 11.70 11.05
C ILE A 10 4.08 13.01 11.60
N SER A 11 5.40 13.07 11.80
CA SER A 11 6.08 14.25 12.35
C SER A 11 6.09 15.44 11.39
N ASN A 12 6.07 15.19 10.08
CA ASN A 12 5.95 16.20 9.04
C ASN A 12 5.26 15.57 7.82
N PRO A 13 3.91 15.58 7.77
CA PRO A 13 3.14 14.93 6.72
C PRO A 13 3.50 15.43 5.32
N ARG A 14 3.87 14.51 4.44
CA ARG A 14 4.22 14.81 3.04
C ARG A 14 3.36 14.07 2.04
N TYR A 15 2.79 12.93 2.44
CA TYR A 15 2.04 12.04 1.58
C TYR A 15 0.69 11.71 2.20
N VAL A 16 -0.35 11.74 1.38
CA VAL A 16 -1.66 11.17 1.66
C VAL A 16 -1.90 10.09 0.61
N VAL A 17 -2.26 8.88 1.07
CA VAL A 17 -2.52 7.73 0.22
C VAL A 17 -3.95 7.29 0.46
N VAL A 18 -4.74 7.24 -0.61
CA VAL A 18 -6.10 6.69 -0.62
C VAL A 18 -6.11 5.45 -1.49
N ILE A 19 -6.60 4.33 -0.95
CA ILE A 19 -6.81 3.11 -1.73
C ILE A 19 -8.27 2.72 -1.63
N VAL A 20 -8.85 2.41 -2.78
CA VAL A 20 -10.18 1.84 -2.93
C VAL A 20 -10.03 0.52 -3.67
N VAL A 21 -10.59 -0.54 -3.10
CA VAL A 21 -10.62 -1.87 -3.70
C VAL A 21 -12.08 -2.26 -3.89
N GLU A 22 -12.49 -2.35 -5.15
CA GLU A 22 -13.77 -2.91 -5.54
C GLU A 22 -13.82 -4.39 -5.15
N GLU A 23 -14.98 -4.84 -4.66
CA GLU A 23 -15.17 -6.22 -4.18
C GLU A 23 -14.16 -6.71 -3.10
N GLY A 24 -13.37 -5.82 -2.49
CA GLY A 24 -12.28 -6.17 -1.57
C GLY A 24 -12.71 -6.72 -0.20
N GLY A 25 -13.94 -7.20 -0.02
CA GLY A 25 -14.43 -7.77 1.24
C GLY A 25 -14.39 -6.80 2.43
N GLY A 26 -14.05 -7.31 3.62
CA GLY A 26 -14.02 -6.55 4.88
C GLY A 26 -13.11 -5.32 4.80
N GLY A 27 -13.72 -4.14 4.94
CA GLY A 27 -13.21 -2.85 4.45
C GLY A 27 -11.82 -2.40 4.88
N SER A 28 -11.25 -2.94 5.95
CA SER A 28 -9.90 -2.62 6.44
C SER A 28 -8.89 -3.75 6.23
N ALA A 29 -9.34 -5.00 6.09
CA ALA A 29 -8.44 -6.16 6.01
C ALA A 29 -7.64 -6.21 4.70
N VAL A 30 -8.16 -5.61 3.63
CA VAL A 30 -7.50 -5.55 2.31
C VAL A 30 -6.88 -4.18 2.05
N ALA A 31 -7.64 -3.09 2.16
CA ALA A 31 -7.13 -1.76 1.84
C ALA A 31 -6.06 -1.25 2.83
N ALA A 32 -6.15 -1.54 4.14
CA ALA A 32 -5.19 -0.99 5.10
C ALA A 32 -3.77 -1.58 4.92
N PRO A 33 -3.58 -2.90 4.73
CA PRO A 33 -2.26 -3.44 4.41
C PRO A 33 -1.70 -2.94 3.07
N ALA A 34 -2.56 -2.59 2.11
CA ALA A 34 -2.11 -2.00 0.84
C ALA A 34 -1.60 -0.57 1.06
N VAL A 35 -2.35 0.27 1.78
CA VAL A 35 -1.95 1.65 2.11
C VAL A 35 -0.62 1.66 2.85
N ARG A 36 -0.46 0.75 3.83
CA ARG A 36 0.79 0.60 4.59
C ARG A 36 1.99 0.37 3.67
N ARG A 37 1.90 -0.57 2.73
CA ARG A 37 3.02 -0.90 1.82
C ARG A 37 3.41 0.28 0.94
N VAL A 38 2.43 1.05 0.45
CA VAL A 38 2.68 2.25 -0.35
C VAL A 38 3.38 3.31 0.50
N ILE A 39 2.90 3.58 1.71
CA ILE A 39 3.53 4.55 2.60
C ILE A 39 4.95 4.11 2.98
N GLU A 40 5.17 2.84 3.33
CA GLU A 40 6.52 2.29 3.62
C GLU A 40 7.47 2.53 2.44
N TYR A 41 7.04 2.25 1.21
CA TYR A 41 7.85 2.53 0.01
C TYR A 41 8.12 4.03 -0.19
N LEU A 42 7.13 4.91 0.04
CA LEU A 42 7.30 6.36 -0.10
C LEU A 42 8.23 6.95 0.96
N LEU A 43 8.30 6.35 2.16
CA LEU A 43 9.18 6.78 3.24
C LEU A 43 10.60 6.23 3.06
N ASP A 44 10.71 4.95 2.72
CA ASP A 44 11.98 4.28 2.44
C ASP A 44 11.76 3.10 1.46
N PRO A 45 12.14 3.26 0.18
CA PRO A 45 12.03 2.20 -0.82
C PRO A 45 12.76 0.90 -0.44
N ALA A 46 13.79 0.95 0.40
CA ALA A 46 14.51 -0.24 0.85
C ALA A 46 13.69 -1.11 1.83
N THR A 47 12.69 -0.52 2.48
CA THR A 47 11.78 -1.24 3.42
C THR A 47 10.58 -1.88 2.73
N ALA A 48 10.35 -1.55 1.46
CA ALA A 48 9.21 -2.08 0.72
C ALA A 48 9.35 -3.60 0.50
N PRO A 49 8.25 -4.36 0.56
CA PRO A 49 8.29 -5.78 0.27
C PRO A 49 8.90 -6.03 -1.11
N ARG A 50 9.97 -6.84 -1.18
CA ARG A 50 10.57 -7.23 -2.46
C ARG A 50 9.49 -7.87 -3.32
N ARG A 51 9.46 -7.50 -4.61
CA ARG A 51 8.54 -8.09 -5.59
C ARG A 51 8.70 -9.62 -5.55
N GLY A 52 7.63 -10.31 -5.20
CA GLY A 52 7.62 -11.78 -5.18
C GLY A 52 7.74 -12.36 -6.59
N PRO A 53 8.04 -13.67 -6.72
CA PRO A 53 8.33 -14.32 -8.01
C PRO A 53 7.22 -14.17 -9.07
N ALA A 54 5.96 -13.98 -8.66
CA ALA A 54 4.84 -13.71 -9.57
C ALA A 54 5.02 -12.44 -10.41
N GLY A 55 5.72 -11.44 -9.87
CA GLY A 55 5.98 -10.19 -10.57
C GLY A 55 7.02 -10.30 -11.68
N GLU A 56 7.93 -11.27 -11.60
CA GLU A 56 8.98 -11.53 -12.59
C GLU A 56 8.47 -12.42 -13.74
N ALA A 57 7.60 -13.37 -13.41
CA ALA A 57 6.97 -14.27 -14.39
C ALA A 57 6.02 -13.54 -15.36
N ALA A 58 5.34 -12.47 -14.93
CA ALA A 58 4.46 -11.67 -15.79
C ALA A 58 5.20 -10.69 -16.72
N SER A 59 6.53 -10.63 -16.65
CA SER A 59 7.39 -9.80 -17.52
C SER A 59 8.12 -10.63 -18.58
N ARG A 60 7.81 -11.93 -18.70
CA ARG A 60 8.26 -12.84 -19.76
C ARG A 60 7.06 -13.27 -20.58
#